data_AF-A0A377KA19-F1
#
_entry.id   AF-A0A377KA19-F1
#
_cell.length_a   1.000
_cell.length_b   1.000
_cell.length_c   1.000
_cell.angle_alpha   90.00
_cell.angle_beta   90.00
_cell.angle_gamma   90.00
#
_symmetry.space_group_name_H-M   'P 1'
#
loop_
_entity.id
_entity.type
_entity.pdbx_description
1 polymer ?
#
loop_
_entity_poly.entity_id
_entity_poly.type
_entity_poly.pdbx_seq_one_letter_code
_entity_poly.pdbx_strand_id
1 'polypeptide(L)' 'MALLNIFDIAGSALTAQSQRLNVAASNLANADSVTGPDGQPYRAKTGGIPG' A
#
# COMPACT_ATOMS: atom_id res chain seq x y z
N MET A 1 -21.81 -30.66 -4.96
CA MET A 1 -20.63 -30.22 -5.74
C MET A 1 -20.70 -28.74 -6.13
N ALA A 2 -21.78 -28.22 -6.72
CA ALA A 2 -21.86 -26.80 -7.12
C ALA A 2 -21.80 -25.79 -5.95
N LEU A 3 -22.48 -26.08 -4.83
CA LEU A 3 -22.50 -25.19 -3.65
C LEU A 3 -21.12 -24.99 -3.01
N LEU A 4 -20.31 -26.06 -2.90
CA LEU A 4 -18.96 -25.98 -2.33
C LEU A 4 -18.05 -25.12 -3.22
N ASN A 5 -18.11 -25.30 -4.54
CA ASN A 5 -17.35 -24.48 -5.49
C ASN A 5 -17.69 -22.98 -5.39
N ILE A 6 -18.95 -22.62 -5.13
CA ILE A 6 -19.37 -21.22 -4.94
C ILE A 6 -18.70 -20.62 -3.70
N PHE A 7 -18.63 -21.37 -2.60
CA PHE A 7 -17.97 -20.91 -1.38
C PHE A 7 -16.46 -20.74 -1.56
N ASP A 8 -15.80 -21.63 -2.30
CA ASP A 8 -14.36 -21.51 -2.61
C ASP A 8 -14.07 -20.27 -3.46
N ILE A 9 -14.90 -20.00 -4.47
CA ILE A 9 -14.79 -18.79 -5.31
C ILE A 9 -15.04 -17.54 -4.47
N ALA A 10 -16.11 -17.51 -3.66
CA ALA A 10 -16.41 -16.36 -2.81
C ALA A 10 -15.32 -16.11 -1.77
N GLY A 11 -14.76 -17.17 -1.18
CA GLY A 11 -13.65 -17.09 -0.23
C GLY A 11 -12.38 -16.54 -0.87
N SER A 12 -11.97 -17.06 -2.02
CA SER A 12 -10.79 -16.56 -2.75
C SER A 12 -10.96 -15.10 -3.20
N ALA A 13 -12.17 -14.71 -3.63
CA ALA A 13 -12.50 -13.33 -3.97
C ALA A 13 -12.42 -12.40 -2.75
N LEU A 14 -12.93 -12.83 -1.58
CA LEU A 14 -12.84 -12.08 -0.33
C LEU A 14 -11.38 -11.87 0.09
N THR A 15 -10.54 -12.91 -0.02
CA THR A 15 -9.10 -12.82 0.27
C THR A 15 -8.38 -11.86 -0.68
N ALA A 16 -8.67 -11.91 -1.98
CA ALA A 16 -8.11 -10.96 -2.93
C ALA A 16 -8.55 -9.52 -2.61
N GLN A 17 -9.82 -9.34 -2.26
CA GLN A 17 -10.37 -8.04 -1.91
C GLN A 17 -9.76 -7.49 -0.60
N SER A 18 -9.48 -8.35 0.40
CA SER A 18 -8.82 -7.91 1.64
C SER A 18 -7.39 -7.42 1.40
N GLN A 19 -6.65 -8.04 0.47
CA GLN A 19 -5.33 -7.54 0.06
C GLN A 19 -5.42 -6.16 -0.58
N ARG A 20 -6.40 -5.94 -1.47
CA ARG A 20 -6.64 -4.63 -2.09
C ARG A 20 -6.98 -3.56 -1.05
N LEU A 21 -7.81 -3.91 -0.06
CA LEU A 21 -8.15 -3.00 1.05
C LEU A 21 -6.94 -2.68 1.91
N ASN A 22 -6.07 -3.65 2.20
CA ASN A 22 -4.84 -3.41 2.95
C ASN A 22 -3.90 -2.43 2.23
N VAL A 23 -3.77 -2.53 0.90
CA VAL A 23 -2.98 -1.56 0.11
C VAL A 23 -3.61 -0.17 0.17
N ALA A 24 -4.93 -0.06 -0.02
CA ALA A 24 -5.63 1.22 0.07
C ALA A 24 -5.49 1.85 1.47
N ALA A 25 -5.63 1.05 2.53
CA ALA A 25 -5.47 1.49 3.91
C ALA A 25 -4.03 1.91 4.23
N SER A 26 -3.04 1.15 3.75
CA SER A 26 -1.62 1.50 3.91
C SER A 26 -1.28 2.80 3.18
N ASN A 27 -1.79 2.98 1.96
CA ASN A 27 -1.62 4.23 1.21
C ASN A 27 -2.29 5.40 1.95
N LEU A 28 -3.50 5.22 2.49
CA LEU A 28 -4.18 6.26 3.26
C LEU A 28 -3.44 6.60 4.56
N ALA A 29 -2.94 5.60 5.28
CA ALA A 29 -2.17 5.78 6.51
C ALA A 29 -0.86 6.52 6.29
N ASN A 30 -0.26 6.39 5.10
CA ASN A 30 0.98 7.07 4.73
C ASN A 30 0.76 8.30 3.81
N ALA A 31 -0.47 8.67 3.49
CA ALA A 31 -0.77 9.75 2.53
C ALA A 31 -0.21 11.12 2.97
N ASP A 32 -0.20 11.37 4.28
CA ASP A 32 0.36 12.59 4.88
C ASP A 32 1.79 12.39 5.44
N SER A 33 2.38 11.20 5.26
CA SER A 33 3.74 10.91 5.70
C SER A 33 4.76 11.49 4.72
N VAL A 34 5.15 12.75 4.93
CA VAL A 34 6.29 13.40 4.26
C VAL A 34 7.66 13.00 4.84
N THR A 35 7.67 12.12 5.83
CA THR A 35 8.87 11.70 6.53
C THR A 35 9.51 10.51 5.80
N GLY A 36 10.74 10.68 5.32
CA GLY A 36 11.57 9.54 4.93
C GLY A 36 11.80 8.59 6.11
N PRO A 37 12.48 7.44 5.90
CA PRO A 37 12.77 6.46 6.96
C PRO A 37 13.40 7.06 8.23
N ASP A 38 14.03 8.23 8.11
CA ASP A 38 14.70 8.96 9.20
C ASP A 38 13.82 10.03 9.87
N GLY A 39 12.52 10.09 9.58
CA GLY A 39 11.61 11.10 10.14
C GLY A 39 11.74 12.50 9.53
N GLN A 40 12.70 12.70 8.62
CA GLN A 40 13.00 14.01 8.04
C GLN A 40 12.19 14.23 6.75
N PRO A 41 11.71 15.45 6.49
CA PRO A 41 11.13 15.82 5.19
C PRO A 41 12.08 15.45 4.05
N TYR A 42 11.55 14.97 2.93
CA TYR A 42 12.36 14.72 1.73
C TYR A 42 13.11 16.00 1.31
N ARG A 43 14.41 16.05 1.59
CA ARG A 43 15.30 17.10 1.07
C ARG A 43 15.80 16.64 -0.29
N ALA A 44 15.23 17.18 -1.36
CA ALA A 44 15.82 17.06 -2.68
C ALA A 44 17.29 17.49 -2.56
N LYS A 45 18.23 16.63 -2.97
CA LYS A 45 19.64 17.03 -3.10
C LYS A 45 19.66 18.16 -4.14
N THR A 46 19.61 19.40 -3.67
CA THR A 46 20.08 20.54 -4.46
C THR A 46 21.54 20.21 -4.75
N GLY A 47 21.80 19.77 -5.99
CA GLY A 47 23.15 19.57 -6.48
C GLY A 47 23.87 20.89 -6.38
N GLY A 48 24.64 21.07 -5.31
CA GLY A 48 25.67 22.09 -5.25
C GLY A 48 26.67 21.74 -6.34
N ILE A 49 26.72 22.56 -7.38
CA ILE A 49 27.85 22.62 -8.29
C ILE A 49 29.05 23.06 -7.43
N PRO A 50 30.08 22.23 -7.22
CA PRO A 50 31.31 22.69 -6.60
C PRO A 50 32.22 23.26 -7.70
N GLY A 51 32.54 24.55 -7.60
CA GLY A 51 33.61 25.20 -8.37
C GLY A 51 33.18 25.79 -9.71
#